data_AF-A0A8T5LKP0-F1
#
_entry.id   AF-A0A8T5LKP0-F1
#
_cell.length_a   1.000
_cell.length_b   1.000
_cell.length_c   1.000
_cell.angle_alpha   90.00
_cell.angle_beta   90.00
_cell.angle_gamma   90.00
#
_symmetry.space_group_name_H-M   'P 1'
#
loop_
_entity.id
_entity.type
_entity.pdbx_description
1 polymer ?
#
loop_
_entity_poly.entity_id
_entity_poly.type
_entity_poly.pdbx_seq_one_letter_code
_entity_poly.pdbx_strand_id
1 'polypeptide(L)'
;MVILFDQYNLPDDIYKVIFATEQQEVVAKMLIKYMWDNGKEIGKTEMSLFATKLHEGEAIVKEKGQSPLQKEMKMSYNKRQFYDRILTPMRGMGLIDYDLYKKTYKISERFNKLMIKIGLMWLRELERKK
;
A
#
# COMPACT_ATOMS: atom_id res chain seq x y z
N MET A 1 13.61 5.59 -11.08
CA MET A 1 12.32 5.71 -10.36
C MET A 1 12.34 7.05 -9.67
N VAL A 2 11.36 7.92 -9.94
CA VAL A 2 11.31 9.29 -9.44
C VAL A 2 9.99 9.43 -8.69
N ILE A 3 10.03 10.02 -7.49
CA ILE A 3 8.84 10.43 -6.75
C ILE A 3 8.64 11.91 -7.05
N LEU A 4 7.55 12.24 -7.74
CA LEU A 4 7.13 13.62 -7.97
C LEU A 4 5.82 13.85 -7.23
N PHE A 5 5.76 14.89 -6.42
CA PHE A 5 4.54 15.32 -5.76
C PHE A 5 4.47 16.85 -5.79
N ASP A 6 3.25 17.38 -5.82
CA ASP A 6 2.99 18.80 -5.74
C ASP A 6 2.57 19.15 -4.31
N GLN A 7 3.29 20.08 -3.68
CA GLN A 7 3.00 20.51 -2.31
C GLN A 7 1.61 21.18 -2.17
N TYR A 8 1.08 21.78 -3.23
CA TYR A 8 -0.21 22.48 -3.18
C TYR A 8 -1.41 21.54 -3.42
N ASN A 9 -1.16 20.36 -3.99
CA ASN A 9 -2.18 19.36 -4.32
C ASN A 9 -1.92 18.02 -3.62
N LEU A 10 -1.17 18.03 -2.51
CA LEU A 10 -0.85 16.81 -1.77
C LEU A 10 -2.12 16.30 -1.05
N PRO A 11 -2.60 15.08 -1.34
CA PRO A 11 -3.78 14.54 -0.68
C PRO A 11 -3.48 14.15 0.78
N ASP A 12 -4.48 14.24 1.64
CA ASP A 12 -4.39 13.81 3.06
C ASP A 12 -4.18 12.30 3.22
N ASP A 13 -4.55 11.53 2.21
CA ASP A 13 -4.45 10.08 2.21
C ASP A 13 -3.16 9.61 1.52
N ILE A 14 -2.30 8.93 2.28
CA ILE A 14 -1.03 8.39 1.78
C ILE A 14 -1.21 7.42 0.60
N TYR A 15 -2.31 6.68 0.54
CA TYR A 15 -2.54 5.75 -0.57
C TYR A 15 -2.73 6.50 -1.91
N LYS A 16 -3.32 7.69 -1.88
CA LYS A 16 -3.47 8.59 -3.05
C LYS A 16 -2.15 9.19 -3.50
N VAL A 17 -1.21 9.40 -2.57
CA VAL A 17 0.15 9.85 -2.91
C VAL A 17 0.92 8.74 -3.64
N ILE A 18 0.70 7.49 -3.24
CA ILE A 18 1.51 6.34 -3.67
C ILE A 18 0.94 5.68 -4.94
N PHE A 19 -0.38 5.60 -5.07
CA PHE A 19 -1.06 4.95 -6.18
C PHE A 19 -1.77 5.95 -7.06
N ALA A 20 -1.72 5.72 -8.38
CA ALA A 20 -2.24 6.66 -9.36
C ALA A 20 -3.74 6.46 -9.67
N THR A 21 -4.34 5.37 -9.19
CA THR A 21 -5.73 5.04 -9.52
C THR A 21 -6.50 4.66 -8.26
N GLU A 22 -7.76 5.06 -8.18
CA GLU A 22 -8.66 4.72 -7.07
C GLU A 22 -8.75 3.21 -6.84
N GLN A 23 -8.72 2.42 -7.93
CA GLN A 23 -8.74 0.96 -7.85
C GLN A 23 -7.50 0.42 -7.10
N GLN A 24 -6.32 0.97 -7.36
CA GLN A 24 -5.10 0.57 -6.66
C GLN A 24 -5.10 1.03 -5.20
N GLU A 25 -5.57 2.24 -4.94
CA GLU A 25 -5.70 2.78 -3.58
C GLU A 25 -6.57 1.87 -2.71
N VAL A 26 -7.76 1.51 -3.21
CA VAL A 26 -8.71 0.64 -2.49
C VAL A 26 -8.09 -0.73 -2.24
N VAL A 27 -7.49 -1.37 -3.25
CA VAL A 27 -6.85 -2.69 -3.08
C VAL A 27 -5.69 -2.65 -2.10
N ALA A 28 -4.88 -1.59 -2.12
CA ALA A 28 -3.77 -1.40 -1.18
C ALA A 28 -4.28 -1.22 0.26
N LYS A 29 -5.33 -0.41 0.46
CA LYS A 29 -5.99 -0.25 1.76
C LYS A 29 -6.53 -1.59 2.27
N MET A 30 -7.16 -2.38 1.39
CA MET A 30 -7.67 -3.71 1.74
C MET A 30 -6.55 -4.67 2.15
N LEU A 31 -5.41 -4.65 1.45
CA LEU A 31 -4.25 -5.44 1.82
C LEU A 31 -3.72 -5.05 3.20
N ILE A 32 -3.51 -3.76 3.45
CA ILE A 32 -3.01 -3.29 4.76
C ILE A 32 -3.99 -3.62 5.87
N LYS A 33 -5.29 -3.43 5.65
CA LYS A 33 -6.32 -3.79 6.62
C LYS A 33 -6.29 -5.29 6.91
N TYR A 34 -6.24 -6.13 5.88
CA TYR A 34 -6.12 -7.58 6.05
C TYR A 34 -4.87 -7.96 6.84
N MET A 35 -3.73 -7.34 6.55
CA MET A 35 -2.51 -7.57 7.33
C MET A 35 -2.64 -7.11 8.78
N TRP A 36 -3.29 -5.97 9.06
CA TRP A 36 -3.56 -5.51 10.43
C TRP A 36 -4.44 -6.47 11.21
N ASP A 37 -5.52 -6.94 10.58
CA ASP A 37 -6.45 -7.89 11.19
C ASP A 37 -5.76 -9.23 11.52
N ASN A 38 -4.66 -9.56 10.84
CA ASN A 38 -3.83 -10.74 11.09
C ASN A 38 -2.54 -10.43 11.88
N GLY A 39 -2.51 -9.36 12.68
CA GLY A 39 -1.39 -9.07 13.58
C GLY A 39 -0.17 -8.41 12.91
N LYS A 40 -0.37 -7.72 11.79
CA LYS A 40 0.62 -6.99 10.97
C LYS A 40 1.62 -7.87 10.21
N GLU A 41 1.46 -9.19 10.27
CA GLU A 41 2.31 -10.16 9.58
C GLU A 41 1.46 -11.30 9.01
N ILE A 42 1.68 -11.67 7.74
CA ILE A 42 0.95 -12.77 7.08
C ILE A 42 1.91 -13.67 6.30
N GLY A 43 1.59 -14.96 6.20
CA GLY A 43 2.35 -15.92 5.42
C GLY A 43 2.12 -15.80 3.91
N LYS A 44 2.99 -16.46 3.13
CA LYS A 44 2.84 -16.58 1.67
C LYS A 44 1.49 -17.18 1.25
N THR A 45 1.00 -18.16 2.01
CA THR A 45 -0.29 -18.82 1.73
C THR A 45 -1.46 -17.86 1.91
N GLU A 46 -1.49 -17.09 3.00
CA GLU A 46 -2.52 -16.09 3.29
C GLU A 46 -2.51 -14.97 2.25
N MET A 47 -1.31 -14.51 1.84
CA MET A 47 -1.17 -13.54 0.75
C MET A 47 -1.75 -14.08 -0.57
N SER A 48 -1.49 -15.35 -0.91
CA SER A 48 -2.05 -15.97 -2.11
C SER A 48 -3.56 -16.13 -2.03
N LEU A 49 -4.08 -16.49 -0.85
CA LEU A 49 -5.52 -16.60 -0.61
C LEU A 49 -6.21 -15.24 -0.77
N PHE A 50 -5.64 -14.18 -0.18
CA PHE A 50 -6.11 -12.81 -0.34
C PHE A 50 -6.15 -12.40 -1.82
N ALA A 51 -5.08 -12.65 -2.56
CA ALA A 51 -5.00 -12.32 -3.99
C ALA A 51 -6.02 -13.10 -4.84
N THR A 52 -6.32 -14.36 -4.48
CA THR A 52 -7.35 -15.16 -5.13
C THR A 52 -8.75 -14.62 -4.83
N LYS A 53 -9.07 -14.31 -3.58
CA LYS A 53 -10.36 -13.72 -3.19
C LYS A 53 -10.62 -12.36 -3.86
N LEU A 54 -9.58 -11.54 -4.00
CA LEU A 54 -9.64 -10.30 -4.79
C LEU A 54 -9.91 -10.57 -6.27
N HIS A 55 -9.31 -11.62 -6.83
CA HIS A 55 -9.52 -11.97 -8.23
C HIS A 55 -10.96 -12.43 -8.50
N GLU A 56 -11.52 -13.19 -7.57
CA GLU A 56 -12.88 -13.73 -7.62
C GLU A 56 -13.94 -12.66 -7.28
N GLY A 57 -13.53 -11.49 -6.78
CA GLY A 57 -14.43 -10.38 -6.46
C GLY A 57 -15.20 -10.54 -5.14
N GLU A 58 -14.74 -11.44 -4.26
CA GLU A 58 -15.36 -11.70 -2.96
C GLU A 58 -15.01 -10.67 -1.89
N ALA A 59 -14.07 -9.76 -2.20
CA ALA A 59 -13.53 -8.84 -1.24
C ALA A 59 -14.51 -7.65 -1.05
N ILE A 60 -15.46 -7.81 -0.13
CA ILE A 60 -16.45 -6.78 0.20
C ILE A 60 -15.77 -5.65 0.99
N VAL A 61 -15.68 -4.46 0.40
CA VAL A 61 -15.33 -3.25 1.13
C VAL A 61 -16.53 -2.84 1.98
N LYS A 62 -16.53 -3.19 3.27
CA LYS A 62 -17.35 -2.49 4.27
C LYS A 62 -16.51 -1.38 4.88
N GLU A 63 -16.67 -0.16 4.39
CA GLU A 63 -16.26 1.02 5.15
C GLU A 63 -17.17 1.11 6.38
N LYS A 64 -16.57 1.02 7.58
CA LYS A 64 -17.30 1.27 8.82
C LYS A 64 -17.56 2.77 8.91
N GLY A 65 -18.81 3.21 8.66
CA GLY A 65 -19.23 4.57 9.00
C GLY A 65 -20.16 5.31 8.03
N GLN A 66 -20.62 4.72 6.92
CA GLN A 66 -21.49 5.43 5.97
C GLN A 66 -22.82 4.68 5.73
N SER A 67 -23.88 5.46 5.51
CA SER A 67 -25.32 5.12 5.53
C SER A 67 -25.74 3.73 4.99
N PRO A 68 -26.88 3.17 5.46
CA PRO A 68 -27.48 1.91 4.98
C PRO A 68 -27.74 1.79 3.47
N LEU A 69 -27.56 2.88 2.71
CA LEU A 69 -27.86 3.01 1.28
C LEU A 69 -26.65 2.96 0.34
N GLN A 70 -25.41 2.89 0.84
CA GLN A 70 -24.25 2.80 -0.06
C GLN A 70 -24.01 1.36 -0.53
N LYS A 71 -24.02 1.20 -1.86
CA LYS A 71 -23.86 -0.05 -2.59
C LYS A 71 -22.61 -0.80 -2.14
N GLU A 72 -22.77 -2.06 -1.76
CA GLU A 72 -21.67 -3.02 -1.67
C GLU A 72 -20.98 -3.07 -3.04
N MET A 73 -19.84 -2.41 -3.19
CA MET A 73 -19.06 -2.52 -4.42
C MET A 73 -18.29 -3.83 -4.39
N LYS A 74 -18.79 -4.82 -5.14
CA LYS A 74 -18.02 -6.00 -5.49
C LYS A 74 -16.86 -5.56 -6.36
N MET A 75 -15.66 -5.62 -5.80
CA MET A 75 -14.45 -5.22 -6.51
C MET A 75 -13.64 -6.46 -6.85
N SER A 76 -13.51 -6.75 -8.14
CA SER A 76 -12.54 -7.74 -8.62
C SER A 76 -11.25 -7.03 -9.04
N TYR A 77 -10.11 -7.66 -8.72
CA TYR A 77 -8.80 -7.17 -9.12
C TYR A 77 -7.93 -8.34 -9.59
N ASN A 78 -7.33 -8.21 -10.76
CA ASN A 78 -6.58 -9.31 -11.35
C ASN A 78 -5.39 -9.74 -10.47
N LYS A 79 -5.23 -11.04 -10.22
CA LYS A 79 -4.16 -11.58 -9.37
C LYS A 79 -2.75 -11.16 -9.82
N ARG A 80 -2.47 -11.15 -11.12
CA ARG A 80 -1.17 -10.71 -11.66
C ARG A 80 -0.98 -9.20 -11.45
N GLN A 81 -2.02 -8.41 -11.71
CA GLN A 81 -1.99 -6.97 -11.44
C GLN A 81 -1.78 -6.68 -9.95
N PHE A 82 -2.32 -7.50 -9.05
CA PHE A 82 -2.11 -7.35 -7.61
C PHE A 82 -0.63 -7.48 -7.25
N TYR A 83 0.02 -8.55 -7.71
CA TYR A 83 1.44 -8.74 -7.44
C TYR A 83 2.31 -7.65 -8.08
N ASP A 84 2.04 -7.31 -9.34
CA ASP A 84 2.87 -6.41 -10.12
C ASP A 84 2.68 -4.94 -9.73
N ARG A 85 1.45 -4.52 -9.43
CA ARG A 85 1.09 -3.10 -9.24
C ARG A 85 0.78 -2.71 -7.81
N ILE A 86 0.56 -3.67 -6.91
CA ILE A 86 0.29 -3.39 -5.48
C ILE A 86 1.43 -3.93 -4.63
N LEU A 87 1.57 -5.26 -4.54
CA LEU A 87 2.51 -5.87 -3.60
C LEU A 87 3.97 -5.51 -3.93
N THR A 88 4.37 -5.57 -5.20
CA THR A 88 5.74 -5.27 -5.60
C THR A 88 6.12 -3.82 -5.33
N PRO A 89 5.32 -2.79 -5.71
CA PRO A 89 5.58 -1.41 -5.33
C PRO A 89 5.63 -1.19 -3.81
N MET A 90 4.69 -1.75 -3.06
CA MET A 90 4.68 -1.61 -1.60
C MET A 90 5.92 -2.21 -0.94
N ARG A 91 6.44 -3.32 -1.49
CA ARG A 91 7.72 -3.89 -1.07
C ARG A 91 8.90 -3.02 -1.48
N GLY A 92 8.93 -2.57 -2.74
CA GLY A 92 9.99 -1.73 -3.27
C GLY A 92 10.13 -0.38 -2.53
N MET A 93 9.01 0.16 -2.05
CA MET A 93 8.97 1.40 -1.27
C MET A 93 9.24 1.19 0.23
N GLY A 94 9.27 -0.05 0.71
CA GLY A 94 9.48 -0.35 2.13
C GLY A 94 8.26 -0.10 3.01
N LEU A 95 7.04 -0.21 2.45
CA LEU A 95 5.80 -0.27 3.21
C LEU A 95 5.56 -1.68 3.75
N ILE A 96 5.97 -2.71 2.99
CA ILE A 96 5.87 -4.12 3.36
C ILE A 96 7.25 -4.76 3.19
N ASP A 97 7.73 -5.44 4.21
CA ASP A 97 8.91 -6.29 4.13
C ASP A 97 8.49 -7.74 3.86
N TYR A 98 9.37 -8.50 3.22
CA TYR A 98 9.21 -9.95 3.05
C TYR A 98 10.43 -10.66 3.63
N ASP A 99 10.19 -11.52 4.61
CA ASP A 99 11.19 -12.41 5.17
C ASP A 99 11.29 -13.67 4.31
N LEU A 100 12.45 -13.87 3.67
CA LEU A 100 12.68 -15.03 2.80
C LEU A 100 12.74 -16.36 3.56
N TYR A 101 13.22 -16.32 4.80
CA TYR A 101 13.41 -17.52 5.63
C TYR A 101 12.07 -17.97 6.21
N LYS A 102 11.31 -17.02 6.77
CA LYS A 102 9.98 -17.30 7.33
C LYS A 102 8.88 -17.36 6.28
N LYS A 103 9.15 -16.83 5.08
CA LYS A 103 8.17 -16.68 3.98
C LYS A 103 6.95 -15.86 4.43
N THR A 104 7.19 -14.81 5.21
CA THR A 104 6.16 -13.93 5.76
C THR A 104 6.30 -12.51 5.22
N TYR A 105 5.17 -11.83 5.07
CA TYR A 105 5.06 -10.41 4.73
C TYR A 105 4.70 -9.64 5.99
N LYS A 106 5.40 -8.53 6.25
CA LYS A 106 5.18 -7.72 7.44
C LYS A 106 5.11 -6.24 7.09
N ILE A 107 4.21 -5.50 7.72
CA ILE A 107 4.15 -4.04 7.55
C ILE A 107 5.39 -3.40 8.18
N SER A 108 5.97 -2.43 7.48
CA SER A 108 7.27 -1.86 7.79
C SER A 108 7.22 -0.35 7.95
N GLU A 109 8.14 0.17 8.76
CA GLU A 109 8.38 1.61 8.94
C GLU A 109 9.49 2.13 8.01
N ARG A 110 10.06 1.28 7.16
CA ARG A 110 11.20 1.64 6.30
C ARG A 110 10.86 2.78 5.36
N PHE A 111 9.65 2.83 4.82
CA PHE A 111 9.19 3.94 3.98
C PHE A 111 9.38 5.30 4.67
N ASN A 112 8.94 5.44 5.93
CA ASN A 112 9.09 6.69 6.68
C ASN A 112 10.56 7.07 6.87
N LYS A 113 11.41 6.09 7.25
CA LYS A 113 12.86 6.31 7.42
C LYS A 113 13.53 6.77 6.12
N LEU A 114 13.10 6.23 4.98
CA LEU A 114 13.58 6.66 3.66
C LEU A 114 13.13 8.08 3.33
N MET A 115 11.87 8.45 3.61
CA MET A 115 11.37 9.80 3.38
C MET A 115 12.10 10.85 4.24
N ILE A 116 12.37 10.56 5.51
CA ILE A 116 13.19 11.42 6.37
C ILE A 116 14.60 11.57 5.78
N LYS A 117 15.22 10.47 5.35
CA LYS A 117 16.55 10.50 4.71
C LYS A 117 16.54 11.38 3.46
N ILE A 118 15.52 11.28 2.61
CA ILE A 118 15.38 12.13 1.41
C ILE A 118 15.26 13.60 1.79
N GLY A 119 14.47 13.94 2.81
CA GLY A 119 14.38 15.30 3.33
C GLY A 119 15.72 15.84 3.82
N LEU A 120 16.46 15.05 4.60
CA LEU A 120 17.80 15.41 5.07
C LEU A 120 18.80 15.58 3.92
N MET A 121 18.71 14.77 2.86
CA MET A 121 19.54 14.91 1.67
C MET A 121 19.30 16.27 0.97
N TRP A 122 18.05 16.73 0.92
CA TRP A 122 17.73 18.05 0.36
C TRP A 122 18.27 19.20 1.22
N LEU A 123 18.14 19.12 2.55
CA LEU A 123 18.69 20.13 3.46
C LEU A 123 20.20 20.29 3.29
N ARG A 124 20.93 19.18 3.19
CA ARG A 124 22.38 19.21 2.92
C ARG A 124 22.72 19.89 1.59
N GLU A 125 21.89 19.71 0.57
CA GLU A 125 22.10 20.35 -0.72
C GLU A 125 21.88 21.86 -0.67
N LEU A 126 20.94 22.34 0.15
CA LEU A 126 20.74 23.76 0.43
C LEU A 126 21.93 24.37 1.20
N GLU A 127 22.51 23.62 2.14
CA GLU A 127 23.69 24.07 2.89
C GLU A 127 24.94 24.16 2.03
N ARG A 128 25.14 23.23 1.08
CA ARG A 128 26.33 23.21 0.21
C ARG A 128 26.46 24.46 -0.68
N LYS A 129 25.35 25.14 -0.95
CA LYS A 129 25.29 26.33 -1.82
C LYS A 129 25.12 27.64 -1.04
N LYS A 130 25.17 27.60 0.29
CA LYS A 130 25.34 28.77 1.15
C LYS A 130 26.81 28.98 1.44
#